data_AF-A0A233SWF7-F1
#
_entry.id   AF-A0A233SWF7-F1
#
_cell.length_a   1.000
_cell.length_b   1.000
_cell.length_c   1.000
_cell.angle_alpha   90.00
_cell.angle_beta   90.00
_cell.angle_gamma   90.00
#
_symmetry.space_group_name_H-M   'P 1'
#
loop_
_entity.id
_entity.type
_entity.pdbx_description
1 polymer ?
#
loop_
_entity_poly.entity_id
_entity_poly.type
_entity_poly.pdbx_seq_one_letter_code
_entity_poly.pdbx_strand_id
1 'polypeptide(L)' 'MGDASWRLAPVITEWHNGLNGERLLGPDGDPFTQPVEELPCLWRESEVWVWSAADEQLVKYPPGALC' A
#
# COMPACT_ATOMS: atom_id res chain seq x y z
N MET A 1 -6.74 12.65 -19.39
CA MET A 1 -7.20 12.66 -17.98
C MET A 1 -6.73 11.35 -17.37
N GLY A 2 -6.09 11.39 -16.19
CA GLY A 2 -5.42 10.25 -15.55
C GLY A 2 -3.96 10.07 -15.97
N ASP A 3 -3.04 9.99 -15.01
CA ASP A 3 -1.64 9.65 -15.24
C ASP A 3 -1.52 8.12 -15.34
N ALA A 4 -1.09 7.60 -16.51
CA ALA A 4 -0.93 6.15 -16.72
C ALA A 4 0.21 5.53 -15.89
N SER A 5 1.14 6.38 -15.44
CA SER A 5 2.22 5.99 -14.53
C SER A 5 1.82 6.08 -13.06
N TRP A 6 0.60 6.53 -12.75
CA TRP A 6 0.11 6.57 -11.38
C TRP A 6 0.18 5.16 -10.76
N ARG A 7 0.79 5.07 -9.58
CA ARG A 7 0.90 3.86 -8.77
C ARG A 7 0.44 4.18 -7.36
N LEU A 8 -0.07 3.15 -6.70
CA LEU A 8 -0.41 3.23 -5.28
C LEU A 8 0.85 3.50 -4.48
N ALA A 9 0.80 4.51 -3.61
CA ALA A 9 1.82 4.70 -2.61
C ALA A 9 1.49 3.78 -1.41
N PRO A 10 2.42 2.90 -1.01
CA PRO A 10 2.31 2.20 0.26
C PRO A 10 2.17 3.19 1.42
N VAL A 11 1.52 2.76 2.49
CA VAL A 11 1.41 3.50 3.75
C VAL A 11 2.11 2.71 4.84
N ILE A 12 2.79 3.41 5.74
CA ILE A 12 3.38 2.79 6.92
C ILE A 12 2.24 2.45 7.87
N THR A 13 2.06 1.16 8.17
CA THR A 13 1.02 0.68 9.09
C THR A 13 1.59 0.30 10.45
N GLU A 14 2.83 -0.18 10.49
CA GLU A 14 3.50 -0.60 11.71
C GLU A 14 5.02 -0.32 11.64
N TRP A 15 5.69 -0.47 12.78
CA TRP A 15 7.13 -0.40 12.91
C TRP A 15 7.62 -1.67 13.57
N HIS A 16 8.59 -2.37 13.01
CA HIS A 16 9.15 -3.58 13.60
C HIS A 16 10.66 -3.40 13.81
N ASN A 17 11.23 -4.08 14.80
CA ASN A 17 12.67 -4.20 14.94
C ASN A 17 13.18 -5.16 13.86
N GLY A 18 14.08 -4.67 12.99
CA GLY A 18 14.60 -5.43 11.85
C GLY A 18 15.55 -6.57 12.20
N LEU A 19 15.98 -6.71 13.46
CA LEU A 19 16.81 -7.82 13.93
C LEU A 19 15.98 -9.01 14.44
N ASN A 20 14.90 -8.74 15.18
CA ASN A 20 14.14 -9.78 15.88
C ASN A 20 12.65 -9.87 15.47
N GLY A 21 12.16 -8.92 14.68
CA GLY A 21 10.76 -8.87 14.23
C GLY A 21 9.77 -8.38 15.29
N GLU A 22 10.23 -7.85 16.43
CA GLU A 22 9.35 -7.33 17.47
C GLU A 22 8.62 -6.07 16.99
N ARG A 23 7.31 -5.99 17.25
CA ARG A 23 6.51 -4.81 16.92
C ARG A 23 6.82 -3.65 17.88
N LEU A 24 7.08 -2.49 17.29
CA LEU A 24 7.38 -1.22 17.96
C LEU A 24 6.21 -0.24 17.81
N LEU A 25 6.13 0.74 18.72
CA LEU A 25 5.11 1.79 18.71
C LEU A 25 5.44 2.93 17.75
N GLY A 26 6.70 3.06 17.33
CA GLY A 26 7.18 4.14 16.50
C GLY A 26 8.65 3.96 16.10
N PRO A 27 9.18 4.88 15.29
CA PRO A 27 10.57 4.84 14.82
C PRO A 27 11.61 5.20 15.90
N ASP A 28 11.15 5.76 17.02
CA ASP A 28 12.02 6.34 18.03
C ASP A 28 12.50 5.29 19.05
N GLY A 29 13.81 5.27 19.31
CA GLY A 29 14.41 4.53 20.42
C GLY A 29 15.15 3.25 20.04
N ASP A 30 14.99 2.73 18.82
CA ASP A 30 15.70 1.54 18.33
C ASP A 30 16.35 1.81 16.95
N PRO A 31 17.68 1.72 16.82
CA PRO A 31 18.39 1.99 15.56
C PRO A 31 18.13 0.93 14.47
N PHE A 32 17.51 -0.20 14.83
CA PHE A 32 17.15 -1.27 13.90
C PHE A 32 15.67 -1.20 13.48
N THR A 33 14.95 -0.14 13.85
CA THR A 33 13.54 0.04 13.48
C THR A 33 13.37 0.09 11.96
N GLN A 34 12.43 -0.71 11.43
CA GLN A 34 12.04 -0.74 10.03
C GLN A 34 10.53 -0.50 9.91
N PRO A 35 10.08 0.31 8.94
CA PRO A 35 8.67 0.49 8.67
C PRO A 35 8.10 -0.77 8.01
N VAL A 36 6.88 -1.14 8.40
CA VAL A 36 6.04 -2.07 7.66
C VAL A 36 5.17 -1.25 6.74
N GLU A 37 5.42 -1.37 5.44
CA GLU A 37 4.65 -0.71 4.39
C GLU A 37 3.61 -1.67 3.82
N GLU A 38 2.35 -1.25 3.86
CA GLU A 38 1.24 -1.99 3.26
C GLU A 38 0.40 -1.07 2.39
N LEU A 39 -0.43 -1.64 1.54
CA LEU A 39 -1.43 -0.87 0.82
C LEU A 39 -2.61 -0.51 1.75
N PRO A 40 -3.23 0.67 1.58
CA PRO A 40 -4.36 1.06 2.41
C PRO A 40 -5.48 0.03 2.34
N CYS A 41 -6.16 -0.23 3.47
CA CYS A 41 -7.16 -1.30 3.58
C CYS A 41 -8.25 -1.24 2.50
N LEU A 42 -8.63 -0.05 2.08
CA LEU A 42 -9.62 0.15 1.02
C LEU A 42 -9.27 -0.58 -0.29
N TRP A 43 -7.98 -0.74 -0.60
CA TRP A 43 -7.51 -1.43 -1.81
C TRP A 43 -7.34 -2.94 -1.61
N ARG A 44 -7.13 -3.37 -0.36
CA ARG A 44 -7.08 -4.79 0.01
C ARG A 44 -8.46 -5.41 0.16
N GLU A 45 -9.44 -4.63 0.61
CA GLU A 45 -10.72 -5.14 1.10
C GLU A 45 -11.94 -4.67 0.28
N SER A 46 -11.80 -3.64 -0.55
CA SER A 46 -12.90 -3.12 -1.38
C SER A 46 -12.67 -3.30 -2.87
N GLU A 47 -13.75 -3.29 -3.63
CA GLU A 47 -13.69 -3.21 -5.08
C GLU A 47 -13.19 -1.83 -5.49
N VAL A 48 -12.36 -1.80 -6.53
CA VAL A 48 -11.67 -0.58 -6.96
C VAL A 48 -11.95 -0.33 -8.44
N TRP A 49 -12.20 0.93 -8.79
CA TRP A 49 -12.33 1.37 -10.17
C TRP A 49 -11.14 2.23 -10.56
N VAL A 50 -10.42 1.81 -11.61
CA VAL A 50 -9.26 2.52 -12.14
C VAL A 50 -9.54 2.92 -13.58
N TRP A 51 -9.20 4.15 -13.96
CA TRP A 51 -9.25 4.58 -15.35
C TRP A 51 -8.11 3.92 -16.15
N SER A 52 -8.45 3.08 -17.13
CA SER A 52 -7.51 2.55 -18.11
C SER A 52 -7.39 3.53 -19.27
N ALA A 53 -6.21 4.11 -19.44
CA ALA A 53 -5.93 4.95 -20.60
C ALA A 53 -5.79 4.13 -21.90
N ALA A 54 -5.40 2.85 -21.81
CA ALA A 54 -5.28 1.98 -22.98
C ALA A 54 -6.64 1.57 -23.55
N ASP A 55 -7.61 1.36 -22.67
CA ASP A 55 -8.96 0.91 -23.04
C ASP A 55 -9.99 2.05 -23.03
N GLU A 56 -9.57 3.27 -22.67
CA GLU A 56 -10.40 4.47 -22.49
C GLU A 56 -11.67 4.24 -21.66
N GLN A 57 -11.56 3.45 -20.59
CA GLN A 57 -12.70 3.08 -19.74
C GLN A 57 -12.30 2.87 -18.28
N LEU A 58 -13.30 2.90 -17.39
CA LEU A 58 -13.13 2.46 -16.00
C LEU A 58 -13.09 0.93 -15.92
N VAL A 59 -12.00 0.39 -15.40
CA VAL A 59 -11.81 -1.04 -15.15
C VAL A 59 -12.04 -1.31 -13.66
N LYS A 60 -12.85 -2.32 -13.38
CA LYS A 60 -13.15 -2.76 -12.01
C LYS A 60 -12.21 -3.90 -11.61
N TYR A 61 -11.56 -3.74 -10.47
CA TYR A 61 -10.70 -4.75 -9.86
C TYR A 61 -11.34 -5.29 -8.58
N PRO A 62 -11.30 -6.62 -8.35
CA PRO A 62 -11.69 -7.19 -7.08
C PRO A 62 -10.70 -6.78 -5.98
N PRO A 63 -11.09 -6.88 -4.70
CA PRO A 63 -10.20 -6.60 -3.57
C PRO A 63 -8.87 -7.34 -3.69
N GLY A 64 -7.75 -6.64 -3.45
CA GLY A 64 -6.41 -7.22 -3.46
C GLY A 64 -5.78 -7.46 -4.84
N ALA A 65 -6.50 -7.30 -5.95
CA ALA A 65 -5.94 -7.55 -7.29
C ALA A 65 -4.91 -6.50 -7.76
N LEU A 66 -4.83 -5.36 -7.07
CA LEU A 66 -3.86 -4.29 -7.34
C LEU A 66 -2.76 -4.21 -6.27
N CYS A 67 -2.65 -5.24 -5.43
CA CYS A 67 -1.62 -5.35 -4.40
C CYS A 67 -0.32 -5.95 -4.89
#